data_AF-L0PAF7-F1
#
_entry.id   AF-L0PAF7-F1
#
_cell.length_a   1.000
_cell.length_b   1.000
_cell.length_c   1.000
_cell.angle_alpha   90.00
_cell.angle_beta   90.00
_cell.angle_gamma   90.00
#
_symmetry.space_group_name_H-M   'P 1'
#
loop_
_entity.id
_entity.type
_entity.pdbx_description
1 polymer ?
#
loop_
_entity_poly.entity_id
_entity_poly.type
_entity_poly.pdbx_seq_one_letter_code
_entity_poly.pdbx_strand_id
1 'polypeptide(L)'
;MSNILIQIQGSKKVRLYPPSDILYLQFPPGSSSSKILNIFTEKSTDLKNTHPYEVSLLPGDILYIPAFWHHAIYSLEPSISVNVFWRHLESQYYATTTNDVYGNRDLKAYEVSRGLIKKIVENFKGLSGDEKKFYLGRLGAELIDISKI
;
A
#
# COMPACT_ATOMS: atom_id res chain seq x y z
N MET A 1 -8.47 0.16 -4.20
CA MET A 1 -9.39 0.72 -5.22
C MET A 1 -8.86 2.07 -5.71
N SER A 2 -9.39 2.62 -6.82
CA SER A 2 -9.17 4.05 -7.15
C SER A 2 -10.15 4.91 -6.34
N ASN A 3 -9.82 6.18 -6.12
CA ASN A 3 -10.60 7.08 -5.27
C ASN A 3 -10.66 8.50 -5.84
N ILE A 4 -11.77 9.18 -5.60
CA ILE A 4 -11.89 10.63 -5.71
C ILE A 4 -12.23 11.18 -4.32
N LEU A 5 -11.39 12.08 -3.83
CA LEU A 5 -11.60 12.83 -2.59
C LEU A 5 -12.12 14.22 -2.94
N ILE A 6 -13.36 14.50 -2.54
CA ILE A 6 -14.06 15.77 -2.77
C ILE A 6 -14.06 16.56 -1.46
N GLN A 7 -13.46 17.74 -1.47
CA GLN A 7 -13.40 18.60 -0.30
C GLN A 7 -14.62 19.53 -0.26
N ILE A 8 -15.48 19.36 0.76
CA ILE A 8 -16.75 20.09 0.86
C ILE A 8 -16.60 21.33 1.74
N GLN A 9 -15.98 21.18 2.90
CA GLN A 9 -15.80 22.27 3.87
C GLN A 9 -14.47 22.15 4.60
N GLY A 10 -13.89 23.29 4.97
CA GLY A 10 -12.58 23.40 5.60
C GLY A 10 -11.47 23.01 4.63
N SER A 11 -10.26 22.84 5.15
CA SER A 11 -9.08 22.52 4.36
C SER A 11 -8.31 21.33 4.91
N LYS A 12 -7.68 20.59 3.99
CA LYS A 12 -6.88 19.41 4.30
C LYS A 12 -5.55 19.48 3.58
N LYS A 13 -4.48 19.08 4.26
CA LYS A 13 -3.21 18.73 3.64
C LYS A 13 -3.23 17.24 3.33
N VAL A 14 -2.96 16.88 2.08
CA VAL A 14 -2.83 15.49 1.63
C VAL A 14 -1.38 15.28 1.20
N ARG A 15 -0.78 14.19 1.68
CA ARG A 15 0.51 13.69 1.18
C ARG A 15 0.29 12.34 0.55
N LEU A 16 0.66 12.20 -0.72
CA LEU A 16 0.54 10.97 -1.50
C LEU A 16 1.93 10.40 -1.80
N TYR A 17 2.00 9.08 -1.93
CA TYR A 17 3.19 8.35 -2.31
C TYR A 17 2.88 7.44 -3.49
N PRO A 18 3.73 7.42 -4.54
CA PRO A 18 3.56 6.52 -5.66
C PRO A 18 3.69 5.05 -5.22
N PRO A 19 3.07 4.11 -5.94
CA PRO A 19 3.14 2.69 -5.60
C PRO A 19 4.56 2.11 -5.53
N SER A 20 5.51 2.72 -6.26
CA SER A 20 6.94 2.35 -6.24
C SER A 20 7.57 2.49 -4.85
N ASP A 21 7.00 3.33 -3.99
CA ASP A 21 7.58 3.64 -2.68
C ASP A 21 7.16 2.66 -1.58
N ILE A 22 6.27 1.69 -1.87
CA ILE A 22 5.67 0.79 -0.87
C ILE A 22 6.69 0.16 0.08
N LEU A 23 7.86 -0.22 -0.43
CA LEU A 23 8.91 -0.89 0.35
C LEU A 23 9.55 0.03 1.42
N TYR A 24 9.45 1.35 1.26
CA TYR A 24 9.99 2.35 2.20
C TYR A 24 8.94 2.85 3.20
N LEU A 25 7.66 2.56 2.97
CA LEU A 25 6.55 3.06 3.79
C LEU A 25 6.20 2.13 4.96
N GLN A 26 7.01 1.11 5.25
CA GLN A 26 6.89 0.24 6.43
C GLN A 26 5.52 -0.43 6.62
N PHE A 27 4.83 -0.80 5.55
CA PHE A 27 3.61 -1.60 5.62
C PHE A 27 3.93 -3.06 5.95
N PRO A 28 3.40 -3.63 7.05
CA PRO A 28 3.46 -5.06 7.28
C PRO A 28 2.73 -5.84 6.18
N PRO A 29 3.12 -7.09 5.88
CA PRO A 29 2.44 -7.89 4.85
C PRO A 29 0.93 -8.03 5.11
N GLY A 30 0.13 -7.55 4.14
CA GLY A 30 -1.34 -7.48 4.17
C GLY A 30 -1.96 -6.60 5.24
N SER A 31 -1.20 -5.62 5.73
CA SER A 31 -1.75 -4.52 6.51
C SER A 31 -2.15 -3.38 5.57
N SER A 32 -3.31 -2.76 5.82
CA SER A 32 -3.71 -1.50 5.19
C SER A 32 -3.09 -0.27 5.85
N SER A 33 -2.37 -0.44 6.96
CA SER A 33 -1.78 0.64 7.75
C SER A 33 -0.27 0.48 7.90
N SER A 34 0.44 1.60 7.82
CA SER A 34 1.89 1.70 8.02
C SER A 34 2.24 1.68 9.52
N LYS A 35 3.48 1.30 9.85
CA LYS A 35 4.08 1.47 11.18
C LYS A 35 4.56 2.89 11.48
N ILE A 36 4.68 3.73 10.47
CA ILE A 36 5.01 5.15 10.57
C ILE A 36 3.86 5.85 11.29
N LEU A 37 4.14 6.46 12.44
CA LEU A 37 3.11 7.00 13.32
C LEU A 37 2.52 8.30 12.78
N ASN A 38 3.37 9.18 12.25
CA ASN A 38 2.91 10.44 11.68
C ASN A 38 3.86 10.94 10.61
N ILE A 39 3.54 10.62 9.36
CA ILE A 39 4.31 11.01 8.20
C ILE A 39 4.57 12.53 8.12
N PHE A 40 3.69 13.38 8.64
CA PHE A 40 3.82 14.84 8.56
C PHE A 40 4.87 15.41 9.53
N THR A 41 5.15 14.71 10.63
CA THR A 41 6.10 15.16 11.67
C THR A 41 7.34 14.30 11.76
N GLU A 42 7.28 13.08 11.25
CA GLU A 42 8.37 12.11 11.31
C GLU A 42 9.54 12.59 10.46
N LYS A 43 10.62 12.99 11.13
CA LYS A 43 11.90 13.24 10.50
C LYS A 43 12.59 11.90 10.36
N SER A 44 12.69 11.32 9.17
CA SER A 44 13.44 10.08 9.07
C SER A 44 14.20 9.90 7.77
N THR A 45 15.39 9.36 7.97
CA THR A 45 16.23 8.68 7.00
C THR A 45 15.48 7.62 6.19
N ASP A 46 14.39 7.08 6.72
CA ASP A 46 13.69 5.93 6.16
C ASP A 46 12.77 6.35 5.01
N LEU A 47 12.36 7.63 4.99
CA LEU A 47 11.60 8.24 3.91
C LEU A 47 12.50 8.85 2.82
N LYS A 48 13.83 8.80 2.96
CA LYS A 48 14.76 9.43 2.00
C LYS A 48 14.60 8.92 0.57
N ASN A 49 14.18 7.66 0.42
CA ASN A 49 14.01 7.03 -0.89
C ASN A 49 12.56 7.09 -1.38
N THR A 50 11.73 7.94 -0.77
CA THR A 50 10.34 8.16 -1.20
C THR A 50 10.20 9.44 -2.00
N HIS A 51 9.14 9.52 -2.80
CA HIS A 51 8.82 10.56 -3.76
C HIS A 51 7.42 11.13 -3.46
N PRO A 52 7.23 11.79 -2.30
CA PRO A 52 5.91 12.27 -1.90
C PRO A 52 5.42 13.43 -2.78
N TYR A 53 4.11 13.45 -3.02
CA TYR A 53 3.38 14.58 -3.59
C TYR A 53 2.55 15.21 -2.48
N GLU A 54 2.64 16.53 -2.32
CA GLU A 54 1.83 17.26 -1.34
C GLU A 54 0.84 18.18 -2.04
N VAL A 55 -0.39 18.21 -1.53
CA VAL A 55 -1.43 19.13 -1.99
C VAL A 55 -2.26 19.61 -0.80
N SER A 56 -2.65 20.87 -0.83
CA SER A 56 -3.66 21.42 0.07
C SER A 56 -4.99 21.46 -0.67
N LEU A 57 -6.01 20.79 -0.14
CA LEU A 57 -7.37 20.80 -0.67
C LEU A 57 -8.19 21.87 0.04
N LEU A 58 -8.80 22.75 -0.74
CA LEU A 58 -9.74 23.77 -0.32
C LEU A 58 -11.19 23.35 -0.65
N PRO A 59 -12.21 24.00 -0.07
CA PRO A 59 -13.60 23.74 -0.43
C PRO A 59 -13.84 23.87 -1.94
N GLY A 60 -14.40 22.83 -2.55
CA GLY A 60 -14.63 22.74 -3.99
C GLY A 60 -13.57 21.94 -4.76
N ASP A 61 -12.40 21.70 -4.17
CA ASP A 61 -11.34 20.91 -4.81
C ASP A 61 -11.71 19.42 -4.87
N ILE A 62 -11.25 18.79 -5.95
CA ILE A 62 -11.44 17.36 -6.22
C ILE A 62 -10.07 16.75 -6.50
N LEU A 63 -9.67 15.80 -5.67
CA LEU A 63 -8.42 15.06 -5.82
C LEU A 63 -8.69 13.64 -6.31
N TYR A 64 -8.18 13.32 -7.51
CA TYR A 64 -8.10 11.93 -7.95
C TYR A 64 -6.89 11.24 -7.30
N ILE A 65 -7.13 10.08 -6.70
CA ILE A 65 -6.11 9.22 -6.09
C ILE A 65 -6.17 7.88 -6.84
N PRO A 66 -5.18 7.60 -7.72
CA PRO A 66 -5.15 6.33 -8.44
C PRO A 66 -4.99 5.14 -7.48
N ALA A 67 -5.41 3.95 -7.91
CA ALA A 67 -5.22 2.77 -7.10
C ALA A 67 -3.74 2.54 -6.73
N PHE A 68 -3.53 2.00 -5.52
CA PHE A 68 -2.22 1.74 -4.91
C PHE A 68 -1.42 2.98 -4.49
N TRP A 69 -1.93 4.19 -4.71
CA TRP A 69 -1.32 5.40 -4.16
C TRP A 69 -1.63 5.53 -2.67
N HIS A 70 -0.60 5.34 -1.86
CA HIS A 70 -0.70 5.54 -0.41
C HIS A 70 -0.85 7.02 -0.13
N HIS A 71 -1.70 7.37 0.84
CA HIS A 71 -1.93 8.76 1.19
C HIS A 71 -2.21 8.92 2.66
N ALA A 72 -1.78 10.06 3.19
CA ALA A 72 -2.10 10.51 4.54
C ALA A 72 -2.79 11.88 4.44
N ILE A 73 -3.74 12.11 5.35
CA ILE A 73 -4.57 13.30 5.37
C ILE A 73 -4.41 13.97 6.73
N TYR A 74 -4.19 15.28 6.72
CA TYR A 74 -4.17 16.13 7.91
C TYR A 74 -5.16 17.27 7.72
N SER A 75 -6.22 17.31 8.53
CA SER A 75 -7.19 18.41 8.50
C SER A 75 -6.61 19.62 9.23
N LEU A 76 -6.59 20.78 8.59
CA LEU A 76 -6.05 22.02 9.17
C LEU A 76 -7.09 22.75 10.05
N GLU A 77 -8.37 22.45 9.82
CA GLU A 77 -9.53 23.02 10.50
C GLU A 77 -10.68 22.00 10.49
N PRO A 78 -11.80 22.23 11.21
CA PRO A 78 -13.00 21.40 11.10
C PRO A 78 -13.42 21.26 9.63
N SER A 79 -13.50 20.02 9.16
CA SER A 79 -13.56 19.76 7.72
C SER A 79 -14.45 18.57 7.36
N ILE A 80 -15.17 18.70 6.24
CA ILE A 80 -16.03 17.68 5.65
C ILE A 80 -15.52 17.36 4.25
N SER A 81 -15.38 16.07 3.96
CA SER A 81 -14.96 15.55 2.65
C SER A 81 -15.67 14.25 2.32
N VAL A 82 -15.92 14.01 1.03
CA VAL A 82 -16.54 12.77 0.54
C VAL A 82 -15.51 12.00 -0.28
N ASN A 83 -15.38 10.70 -0.03
CA ASN A 83 -14.59 9.80 -0.86
C ASN A 83 -15.51 8.94 -1.73
N VAL A 84 -15.17 8.76 -2.99
CA VAL A 84 -15.86 7.86 -3.92
C VAL A 84 -14.86 6.85 -4.45
N PHE A 85 -15.02 5.60 -4.04
CA PHE A 85 -14.15 4.50 -4.45
C PHE A 85 -14.78 3.66 -5.57
N TRP A 86 -13.95 3.19 -6.48
CA TRP A 86 -14.37 2.22 -7.51
C TRP A 86 -13.25 1.25 -7.89
N ARG A 87 -13.65 0.14 -8.50
CA ARG A 87 -12.74 -0.87 -9.05
C ARG A 87 -12.16 -0.37 -10.37
N HIS A 88 -10.83 -0.37 -10.47
CA HIS A 88 -10.11 -0.03 -11.69
C HIS A 88 -9.77 -1.27 -12.53
N LEU A 89 -9.94 -2.47 -11.97
CA LEU A 89 -9.79 -3.76 -12.64
C LEU A 89 -11.13 -4.48 -12.71
N GLU A 90 -11.18 -5.56 -13.48
CA GLU A 90 -12.31 -6.49 -13.46
C GLU A 90 -12.49 -7.15 -12.09
N SER A 91 -13.73 -7.54 -11.78
CA SER A 91 -14.09 -8.13 -10.49
C SER A 91 -13.27 -9.36 -10.10
N GLN A 92 -12.83 -10.15 -11.10
CA GLN A 92 -12.06 -11.38 -10.90
C GLN A 92 -10.67 -11.19 -10.25
N TYR A 93 -10.11 -9.98 -10.33
CA TYR A 93 -8.80 -9.65 -9.73
C TYR A 93 -8.89 -9.29 -8.25
N TYR A 94 -10.08 -8.93 -7.76
CA TYR A 94 -10.32 -8.62 -6.35
C TYR A 94 -10.63 -9.89 -5.55
N ALA A 95 -10.53 -9.81 -4.23
CA ALA A 95 -10.87 -10.92 -3.35
C ALA A 95 -12.31 -11.41 -3.62
N THR A 96 -12.49 -12.72 -3.78
CA THR A 96 -13.77 -13.35 -4.16
C THR A 96 -14.75 -13.48 -3.01
N THR A 97 -14.31 -13.22 -1.78
CA THR A 97 -15.19 -13.22 -0.61
C THR A 97 -15.97 -11.91 -0.59
N THR A 98 -17.28 -12.00 -0.41
CA THR A 98 -18.26 -10.89 -0.43
C THR A 98 -18.06 -9.83 0.66
N ASN A 99 -17.00 -9.93 1.46
CA ASN A 99 -16.83 -9.17 2.71
C ASN A 99 -15.81 -8.04 2.62
N ASP A 100 -15.24 -7.75 1.44
CA ASP A 100 -14.41 -6.54 1.26
C ASP A 100 -15.29 -5.29 1.06
N VAL A 101 -16.05 -4.95 2.10
CA VAL A 101 -16.97 -3.80 2.10
C VAL A 101 -16.20 -2.47 2.04
N TYR A 102 -14.99 -2.44 2.61
CA TYR A 102 -14.16 -1.24 2.69
C TYR A 102 -13.22 -1.05 1.50
N GLY A 103 -12.93 -2.11 0.73
CA GLY A 103 -11.99 -2.03 -0.39
C GLY A 103 -10.52 -2.03 -0.03
N ASN A 104 -10.21 -2.48 1.18
CA ASN A 104 -8.87 -2.47 1.76
C ASN A 104 -8.17 -3.82 1.63
N ARG A 105 -8.86 -4.86 1.12
CA ARG A 105 -8.20 -6.14 0.87
C ARG A 105 -7.25 -6.02 -0.31
N ASP A 106 -6.16 -6.75 -0.19
CA ASP A 106 -5.21 -6.89 -1.29
C ASP A 106 -5.87 -7.58 -2.49
N LEU A 107 -5.28 -7.40 -3.68
CA LEU A 107 -5.68 -8.15 -4.85
C LEU A 107 -5.52 -9.66 -4.60
N LYS A 108 -6.40 -10.44 -5.20
CA LYS A 108 -6.45 -11.91 -5.07
C LYS A 108 -5.08 -12.55 -5.33
N ALA A 109 -4.37 -12.06 -6.34
CA ALA A 109 -3.04 -12.55 -6.70
C ALA A 109 -2.04 -12.42 -5.53
N TYR A 110 -2.02 -11.29 -4.82
CA TYR A 110 -1.12 -11.09 -3.69
C TYR A 110 -1.52 -11.97 -2.49
N GLU A 111 -2.82 -12.05 -2.16
CA GLU A 111 -3.30 -12.88 -1.06
C GLU A 111 -2.95 -14.37 -1.25
N VAL A 112 -3.17 -14.90 -2.46
CA VAL A 112 -2.82 -16.29 -2.81
C VAL A 112 -1.30 -16.49 -2.72
N SER A 113 -0.51 -15.60 -3.34
CA SER A 113 0.95 -15.69 -3.35
C SER A 113 1.55 -15.62 -1.94
N ARG A 114 0.98 -14.83 -1.03
CA ARG A 114 1.40 -14.82 0.38
C ARG A 114 1.22 -16.17 1.07
N GLY A 115 0.15 -16.88 0.75
CA GLY A 115 -0.06 -18.25 1.22
C GLY A 115 1.02 -19.20 0.70
N LEU A 116 1.44 -19.05 -0.57
CA LEU A 116 2.50 -19.83 -1.17
C LEU A 116 3.87 -19.54 -0.55
N ILE A 117 4.19 -18.27 -0.25
CA ILE A 117 5.43 -17.90 0.44
C ILE A 117 5.57 -18.64 1.77
N LYS A 118 4.48 -18.74 2.56
CA LYS A 118 4.51 -19.51 3.81
C LYS A 118 4.85 -20.98 3.58
N LYS A 119 4.25 -21.62 2.56
CA LYS A 119 4.54 -23.01 2.21
C LYS A 119 5.99 -23.21 1.76
N ILE A 120 6.53 -22.27 0.97
CA ILE A 120 7.94 -22.29 0.56
C ILE A 120 8.83 -22.27 1.80
N VAL A 121 8.60 -21.35 2.75
CA VAL A 121 9.40 -21.26 3.98
C VAL A 121 9.33 -22.53 4.82
N GLU A 122 8.15 -23.17 4.92
CA GLU A 122 7.98 -24.44 5.64
C GLU A 122 8.80 -25.59 5.03
N ASN A 123 9.05 -25.61 3.71
CA ASN A 123 9.89 -26.64 3.08
C ASN A 123 11.35 -26.62 3.55
N PHE A 124 11.82 -25.48 4.08
CA PHE A 124 13.17 -25.34 4.64
C PHE A 124 13.20 -25.54 6.15
N LYS A 125 12.11 -26.05 6.77
CA LYS A 125 12.06 -26.37 8.19
C LYS A 125 13.09 -27.47 8.50
N GLY A 126 13.87 -27.27 9.56
CA GLY A 126 14.97 -28.18 9.94
C GLY A 126 16.35 -27.77 9.41
N LEU A 127 16.42 -26.89 8.41
CA LEU A 127 17.70 -26.32 7.96
C LEU A 127 18.18 -25.19 8.88
N SER A 128 19.50 -24.99 8.89
CA SER A 128 20.17 -23.90 9.59
C SER A 128 19.80 -22.53 9.01
N GLY A 129 20.14 -21.45 9.75
CA GLY A 129 19.91 -20.08 9.31
C GLY A 129 20.63 -19.72 8.01
N ASP A 130 21.87 -20.20 7.85
CA ASP A 130 22.70 -19.89 6.67
C ASP A 130 22.20 -20.60 5.42
N GLU A 131 21.81 -21.87 5.54
CA GLU A 131 21.22 -22.64 4.43
C GLU A 131 19.90 -22.01 3.96
N LYS A 132 19.03 -21.61 4.91
CA LYS A 132 17.79 -20.90 4.58
C LYS A 132 18.08 -19.59 3.86
N LYS A 133 19.00 -18.79 4.38
CA LYS A 133 19.37 -17.49 3.77
C LYS A 133 19.91 -17.70 2.36
N PHE A 134 20.77 -18.69 2.16
CA PHE A 134 21.33 -19.03 0.85
C PHE A 134 20.24 -19.39 -0.17
N TYR A 135 19.36 -20.34 0.15
CA TYR A 135 18.36 -20.82 -0.80
C TYR A 135 17.16 -19.87 -0.98
N LEU A 136 16.66 -19.26 0.10
CA LEU A 136 15.57 -18.29 0.00
C LEU A 136 16.01 -17.01 -0.74
N GLY A 137 17.26 -16.58 -0.57
CA GLY A 137 17.82 -15.46 -1.33
C GLY A 137 17.86 -15.75 -2.84
N ARG A 138 18.23 -16.98 -3.24
CA ARG A 138 18.22 -17.40 -4.64
C ARG A 138 16.80 -17.45 -5.23
N LEU A 139 15.84 -18.00 -4.49
CA LEU A 139 14.43 -17.99 -4.90
C LEU A 139 13.90 -16.57 -5.07
N GLY A 140 14.30 -15.64 -4.19
CA GLY A 140 13.95 -14.23 -4.31
C GLY A 140 14.51 -13.59 -5.58
N ALA A 141 15.78 -13.86 -5.92
CA ALA A 141 16.40 -13.35 -7.14
C ALA A 141 15.76 -13.93 -8.40
N GLU A 142 15.47 -15.23 -8.41
CA GLU A 142 14.78 -15.91 -9.52
C GLU A 142 13.35 -15.35 -9.73
N LEU A 143 12.64 -15.03 -8.65
CA LEU A 143 11.32 -14.40 -8.74
C LEU A 143 11.38 -13.03 -9.46
N ILE A 144 12.39 -12.21 -9.15
CA ILE A 144 12.58 -10.91 -9.80
C ILE A 144 12.90 -11.11 -11.29
N ASP A 145 13.84 -12.00 -11.61
CA ASP A 145 14.24 -12.30 -12.99
C ASP A 145 13.06 -12.77 -13.87
N ILE A 146 12.26 -13.72 -13.38
CA ILE A 146 11.11 -14.26 -14.12
C ILE A 146 9.97 -13.24 -14.25
N SER A 147 9.81 -12.34 -13.28
CA SER A 147 8.75 -11.32 -13.31
C SER A 147 9.05 -10.12 -14.21
N LYS A 148 10.30 -10.01 -14.73
CA LYS A 148 10.73 -8.95 -15.67
C LYS A 148 10.53 -7.53 -15.13
N ILE A 149 10.70 -7.35 -13.82
CA ILE A 149 10.63 -6.05 -13.13
C ILE A 149 11.99 -5.63 -12.57
#